data_AF-A0A7S0U635-F1
#
_entry.id   AF-A0A7S0U635-F1
#
_cell.length_a   1.000
_cell.length_b   1.000
_cell.length_c   1.000
_cell.angle_alpha   90.00
_cell.angle_beta   90.00
_cell.angle_gamma   90.00
#
_symmetry.space_group_name_H-M   'P 1'
#
loop_
_entity.id
_entity.type
_entity.pdbx_description
1 polymer ?
#
loop_
_entity_poly.entity_id
_entity_poly.type
_entity_poly.pdbx_seq_one_letter_code
_entity_poly.pdbx_strand_id
1 'polypeptide(L)'
;MVGVTFVKKQNQSARRKAIADRKKQHAKFIQETLNKWDTSGTGALNFEELRNWLTDITEQKTKPDDGEVKWVQSMANFAKAGLAKERGGEASTVLEASVLPEDFKLAAQAWMSYVDSKEEIDAMFKKFDKDHSAYLDKPQLAELLTALNEGEPVPDAEVDWVLSTSDTLGNGVITPPELSKALSLWYAREPDEGTKLPTIEKPNEKMTTTSVIKVVPSKRANQSSRRKEIVEKKKKHKQFIKDTLDKWDKSGTGALSFEELQNWLSDISAGEKATEDEVHWVQVMAQKEKVLVGTFKKKEDLFDASVLPEDFVAAVEVWMAYKDSKEEIEAMFAKYDTDGSDSLDREQLKSLLKDLNDGVDPEDGEVDWVFTNADQLGNGAITKPELKKALGLWYARDDGDSSGRTASVGGDPIAAAAAAAPPPPGPPPPPLPLHQAA
;
A
#
# COMPACT_ATOMS: atom_id res chain seq x y z
N MET A 1 37.56 -2.16 -17.63
CA MET A 1 37.25 -1.19 -16.56
C MET A 1 36.57 0.11 -17.02
N VAL A 2 36.79 0.64 -18.23
CA VAL A 2 36.25 1.97 -18.65
C VAL A 2 34.77 1.95 -19.08
N GLY A 3 34.24 0.82 -19.57
CA GLY A 3 32.87 0.73 -20.10
C GLY A 3 31.76 0.63 -19.04
N VAL A 4 32.01 -0.03 -17.91
CA VAL A 4 31.02 -0.29 -16.85
C VAL A 4 30.73 0.95 -16.02
N THR A 5 31.74 1.78 -15.78
CA THR A 5 31.63 3.10 -15.11
C THR A 5 30.87 4.14 -15.93
N PHE A 6 30.87 4.02 -17.26
CA PHE A 6 30.10 4.89 -18.16
C PHE A 6 28.59 4.61 -18.11
N VAL A 7 28.19 3.33 -18.05
CA VAL A 7 26.78 2.90 -18.03
C VAL A 7 26.12 3.17 -16.66
N LYS A 8 26.82 2.97 -15.54
CA LYS A 8 26.29 3.30 -14.19
C LYS A 8 26.07 4.81 -14.00
N LYS A 9 26.95 5.67 -14.53
CA LYS A 9 26.73 7.14 -14.57
C LYS A 9 25.51 7.52 -15.40
N GLN A 10 25.22 6.82 -16.50
CA GLN A 10 24.02 7.08 -17.30
C GLN A 10 22.71 6.76 -16.57
N ASN A 11 22.64 5.69 -15.77
CA ASN A 11 21.41 5.27 -15.07
C ASN A 11 21.05 6.14 -13.84
N GLN A 12 22.03 6.55 -13.03
CA GLN A 12 21.80 7.51 -11.93
C GLN A 12 21.48 8.91 -12.49
N SER A 13 22.16 9.30 -13.57
CA SER A 13 21.82 10.50 -14.35
C SER A 13 20.40 10.40 -14.92
N ALA A 14 19.95 9.24 -15.41
CA ALA A 14 18.61 9.05 -15.96
C ALA A 14 17.51 9.17 -14.89
N ARG A 15 17.71 8.65 -13.67
CA ARG A 15 16.74 8.80 -12.57
C ARG A 15 16.65 10.24 -12.06
N ARG A 16 17.79 10.91 -11.85
CA ARG A 16 17.83 12.35 -11.50
C ARG A 16 17.22 13.21 -12.60
N LYS A 17 17.52 12.89 -13.85
CA LYS A 17 16.91 13.51 -15.04
C LYS A 17 15.40 13.28 -15.07
N ALA A 18 14.89 12.08 -14.79
CA ALA A 18 13.45 11.82 -14.75
C ALA A 18 12.70 12.61 -13.66
N ILE A 19 13.29 12.77 -12.47
CA ILE A 19 12.71 13.62 -11.40
C ILE A 19 12.76 15.10 -11.81
N ALA A 20 13.89 15.55 -12.36
CA ALA A 20 14.06 16.93 -12.83
C ALA A 20 13.10 17.24 -14.00
N ASP A 21 12.94 16.30 -14.93
CA ASP A 21 12.03 16.40 -16.07
C ASP A 21 10.57 16.46 -15.60
N ARG A 22 10.16 15.65 -14.62
CA ARG A 22 8.81 15.76 -14.01
C ARG A 22 8.59 17.10 -13.32
N LYS A 23 9.58 17.59 -12.56
CA LYS A 23 9.50 18.93 -11.92
C LYS A 23 9.40 20.04 -12.97
N LYS A 24 10.18 19.92 -14.06
CA LYS A 24 10.16 20.88 -15.18
C LYS A 24 8.84 20.83 -15.92
N GLN A 25 8.29 19.65 -16.20
CA GLN A 25 6.98 19.47 -16.82
C GLN A 25 5.87 20.04 -15.96
N HIS A 26 5.91 19.81 -14.64
CA HIS A 26 4.93 20.36 -13.71
C HIS A 26 5.00 21.90 -13.63
N ALA A 27 6.20 22.46 -13.49
CA ALA A 27 6.39 23.92 -13.51
C ALA A 27 5.96 24.55 -14.85
N LYS A 28 6.24 23.86 -15.97
CA LYS A 28 5.79 24.29 -17.29
C LYS A 28 4.26 24.29 -17.40
N PHE A 29 3.60 23.22 -16.95
CA PHE A 29 2.14 23.12 -16.93
C PHE A 29 1.49 24.25 -16.12
N ILE A 30 2.01 24.54 -14.93
CA ILE A 30 1.56 25.67 -14.10
C ILE A 30 1.70 26.99 -14.86
N GLN A 31 2.90 27.25 -15.38
CA GLN A 31 3.18 28.51 -16.05
C GLN A 31 2.34 28.72 -17.31
N GLU A 32 2.17 27.67 -18.12
CA GLU A 32 1.32 27.71 -19.32
C GLU A 32 -0.16 27.93 -18.97
N THR A 33 -0.62 27.34 -17.86
CA THR A 33 -1.98 27.52 -17.36
C THR A 33 -2.21 28.97 -16.91
N LEU A 34 -1.34 29.51 -16.05
CA LEU A 34 -1.44 30.90 -15.59
C LEU A 34 -1.33 31.89 -16.75
N ASN A 35 -0.34 31.72 -17.64
CA ASN A 35 -0.16 32.63 -18.78
C ASN A 35 -1.40 32.73 -19.68
N LYS A 36 -2.16 31.64 -19.80
CA LYS A 36 -3.35 31.60 -20.67
C LYS A 36 -4.63 32.03 -19.95
N TRP A 37 -4.76 31.70 -18.66
CA TRP A 37 -6.04 31.76 -17.96
C TRP A 37 -6.08 32.70 -16.75
N ASP A 38 -4.94 33.06 -16.13
CA ASP A 38 -4.87 34.09 -15.08
C ASP A 38 -4.82 35.48 -15.73
N THR A 39 -5.93 35.87 -16.32
CA THR A 39 -6.13 37.18 -16.95
C THR A 39 -6.15 38.33 -15.95
N SER A 40 -6.52 38.03 -14.70
CA SER A 40 -6.57 38.96 -13.58
C SER A 40 -5.18 39.27 -13.01
N GLY A 41 -4.18 38.44 -13.30
CA GLY A 41 -2.80 38.62 -12.85
C GLY A 41 -2.62 38.37 -11.36
N THR A 42 -3.47 37.52 -10.77
CA THR A 42 -3.46 37.25 -9.33
C THR A 42 -2.44 36.18 -8.93
N GLY A 43 -1.90 35.45 -9.90
CA GLY A 43 -1.08 34.26 -9.68
C GLY A 43 -1.90 33.01 -9.34
N ALA A 44 -3.23 33.08 -9.44
CA ALA A 44 -4.18 32.01 -9.18
C ALA A 44 -5.33 32.06 -10.20
N LEU A 45 -6.15 31.02 -10.28
CA LEU A 45 -7.36 31.07 -11.11
C LEU A 45 -8.55 31.45 -10.23
N ASN A 46 -9.15 32.61 -10.52
CA ASN A 46 -10.44 32.97 -9.93
C ASN A 46 -11.58 32.14 -10.53
N PHE A 47 -12.81 32.34 -10.05
CA PHE A 47 -13.97 31.54 -10.43
C PHE A 47 -14.22 31.43 -11.95
N GLU A 48 -14.19 32.55 -12.67
CA GLU A 48 -14.45 32.55 -14.12
C GLU A 48 -13.24 32.05 -14.92
N GLU A 49 -12.03 32.33 -14.44
CA GLU A 49 -10.79 31.82 -15.04
C GLU A 49 -10.70 30.29 -14.91
N LEU A 50 -11.07 29.75 -13.75
CA LEU A 50 -11.21 28.32 -13.50
C LEU A 50 -12.23 27.71 -14.45
N ARG A 51 -13.43 28.29 -14.58
CA ARG A 51 -14.47 27.79 -15.52
C ARG A 51 -13.94 27.68 -16.95
N ASN A 52 -13.26 28.72 -17.42
CA ASN A 52 -12.71 28.76 -18.78
C ASN A 52 -11.59 27.73 -18.97
N TRP A 53 -10.70 27.60 -18.00
CA TRP A 53 -9.64 26.59 -18.03
C TRP A 53 -10.20 25.16 -18.00
N LEU A 54 -11.20 24.86 -17.16
CA LEU A 54 -11.87 23.55 -17.11
C LEU A 54 -12.56 23.19 -18.44
N THR A 55 -13.12 24.19 -19.12
CA THR A 55 -13.69 24.02 -20.47
C THR A 55 -12.59 23.64 -21.48
N ASP A 56 -11.43 24.30 -21.44
CA ASP A 56 -10.32 24.05 -22.38
C ASP A 56 -9.65 22.68 -22.18
N ILE A 57 -9.40 22.27 -20.93
CA ILE A 57 -8.73 20.98 -20.65
C ILE A 57 -9.58 19.76 -20.99
N THR A 58 -10.87 19.96 -21.24
CA THR A 58 -11.78 18.93 -21.76
C THR A 58 -12.07 19.10 -23.24
N GLU A 59 -11.26 19.88 -23.96
CA GLU A 59 -11.40 20.16 -25.39
C GLU A 59 -12.79 20.69 -25.76
N GLN A 60 -13.37 21.53 -24.88
CA GLN A 60 -14.70 22.13 -25.04
C GLN A 60 -15.86 21.11 -25.10
N LYS A 61 -15.65 19.87 -24.64
CA LYS A 61 -16.72 18.85 -24.57
C LYS A 61 -17.89 19.30 -23.69
N THR A 62 -17.59 20.05 -22.62
CA THR A 62 -18.60 20.61 -21.73
C THR A 62 -18.12 21.94 -21.15
N LYS A 63 -19.06 22.86 -20.91
CA LYS A 63 -18.81 24.10 -20.18
C LYS A 63 -19.36 23.93 -18.76
N PRO A 64 -18.52 24.01 -17.72
CA PRO A 64 -18.98 23.84 -16.34
C PRO A 64 -20.00 24.91 -15.93
N ASP A 65 -21.07 24.48 -15.26
CA ASP A 65 -21.98 25.37 -14.56
C ASP A 65 -21.40 25.86 -13.22
N ASP A 66 -22.12 26.76 -12.54
CA ASP A 66 -21.62 27.37 -11.30
C ASP A 66 -21.44 26.36 -10.17
N GLY A 67 -22.27 25.32 -10.11
CA GLY A 67 -22.17 24.26 -9.11
C GLY A 67 -20.96 23.37 -9.38
N GLU A 68 -20.72 23.02 -10.63
CA GLU A 68 -19.58 22.23 -11.08
C GLU A 68 -18.25 22.95 -10.83
N VAL A 69 -18.18 24.28 -11.09
CA VAL A 69 -16.98 25.08 -10.76
C VAL A 69 -16.75 25.12 -9.24
N LYS A 70 -17.79 25.37 -8.44
CA LYS A 70 -17.69 25.37 -6.97
C LYS A 70 -17.25 24.02 -6.44
N TRP A 71 -17.73 22.93 -7.01
CA TRP A 71 -17.33 21.58 -6.62
C TRP A 71 -15.85 21.32 -6.90
N VAL A 72 -15.36 21.65 -8.10
CA VAL A 72 -13.93 21.49 -8.43
C VAL A 72 -13.05 22.35 -7.53
N GLN A 73 -13.47 23.59 -7.28
CA GLN A 73 -12.79 24.49 -6.35
C GLN A 73 -12.75 23.93 -4.93
N SER A 74 -13.86 23.39 -4.43
CA SER A 74 -13.91 22.75 -3.12
C SER A 74 -13.00 21.52 -3.06
N MET A 75 -13.01 20.66 -4.08
CA MET A 75 -12.12 19.48 -4.15
C MET A 75 -10.64 19.85 -4.17
N ALA A 76 -10.27 20.94 -4.87
CA ALA A 76 -8.92 21.47 -4.88
C ALA A 76 -8.51 22.02 -3.50
N ASN A 77 -9.38 22.82 -2.86
CA ASN A 77 -9.09 23.50 -1.61
C ASN A 77 -9.20 22.59 -0.37
N PHE A 78 -10.02 21.54 -0.40
CA PHE A 78 -10.24 20.62 0.74
C PHE A 78 -8.98 19.85 1.13
N ALA A 79 -8.08 19.56 0.17
CA ALA A 79 -6.77 18.98 0.46
C ALA A 79 -5.95 19.81 1.48
N LYS A 80 -6.20 21.12 1.56
CA LYS A 80 -5.54 22.06 2.47
C LYS A 80 -6.17 22.08 3.87
N ALA A 81 -7.49 21.93 3.98
CA ALA A 81 -8.20 21.94 5.26
C ALA A 81 -7.84 20.72 6.13
N GLY A 82 -7.62 19.55 5.52
CA GLY A 82 -7.11 18.36 6.23
C GLY A 82 -5.72 18.58 6.81
N LEU A 83 -4.79 19.15 6.03
CA LEU A 83 -3.40 19.42 6.44
C LEU A 83 -3.26 20.60 7.43
N ALA A 84 -4.13 21.61 7.36
CA ALA A 84 -4.12 22.76 8.26
C ALA A 84 -4.64 22.40 9.67
N LYS A 85 -5.62 21.49 9.76
CA LYS A 85 -6.18 20.98 11.02
C LYS A 85 -5.18 20.13 11.80
N GLU A 86 -4.30 19.42 11.12
CA GLU A 86 -3.15 18.69 11.72
C GLU A 86 -2.04 19.62 12.22
N ARG A 87 -1.94 20.85 11.71
CA ARG A 87 -0.88 21.83 12.03
C ARG A 87 -1.35 23.04 12.85
N GLY A 88 -2.60 23.06 13.30
CA GLY A 88 -3.13 24.08 14.21
C GLY A 88 -3.23 25.51 13.64
N GLY A 89 -3.37 25.68 12.33
CA GLY A 89 -3.48 27.01 11.70
C GLY A 89 -4.91 27.39 11.30
N GLU A 90 -5.26 28.68 11.42
CA GLU A 90 -6.52 29.25 10.92
C GLU A 90 -6.50 29.47 9.39
N ALA A 91 -7.61 29.15 8.72
CA ALA A 91 -7.81 29.37 7.29
C ALA A 91 -7.99 30.88 6.98
N SER A 92 -7.22 31.42 6.03
CA SER A 92 -7.27 32.82 5.63
C SER A 92 -8.36 33.08 4.58
N THR A 93 -9.28 33.98 4.92
CA THR A 93 -10.60 34.21 4.31
C THR A 93 -10.62 34.93 2.95
N VAL A 94 -9.47 35.22 2.32
CA VAL A 94 -9.41 35.99 1.06
C VAL A 94 -8.92 35.16 -0.13
N LEU A 95 -8.29 34.00 0.10
CA LEU A 95 -7.82 33.07 -0.93
C LEU A 95 -8.80 31.91 -1.19
N GLU A 96 -9.91 31.82 -0.44
CA GLU A 96 -10.83 30.68 -0.47
C GLU A 96 -11.61 30.54 -1.80
N ALA A 97 -11.73 31.62 -2.57
CA ALA A 97 -12.48 31.69 -3.82
C ALA A 97 -11.63 31.60 -5.10
N SER A 98 -10.34 31.26 -5.00
CA SER A 98 -9.47 30.97 -6.16
C SER A 98 -8.79 29.60 -6.00
N VAL A 99 -8.33 29.01 -7.12
CA VAL A 99 -7.52 27.79 -7.10
C VAL A 99 -6.05 28.17 -7.31
N LEU A 100 -5.19 27.72 -6.39
CA LEU A 100 -3.77 28.03 -6.42
C LEU A 100 -3.02 27.13 -7.42
N PRO A 101 -1.85 27.58 -7.92
CA PRO A 101 -1.05 26.82 -8.89
C PRO A 101 -0.72 25.38 -8.48
N GLU A 102 -0.42 25.16 -7.20
CA GLU A 102 -0.15 23.84 -6.62
C GLU A 102 -1.33 22.87 -6.76
N ASP A 103 -2.56 23.38 -6.85
CA ASP A 103 -3.79 22.60 -6.81
C ASP A 103 -4.40 22.36 -8.21
N PHE A 104 -3.84 22.97 -9.27
CA PHE A 104 -4.33 22.77 -10.65
C PHE A 104 -4.39 21.30 -11.03
N LYS A 105 -3.39 20.49 -10.64
CA LYS A 105 -3.41 19.07 -10.99
C LYS A 105 -4.61 18.35 -10.36
N LEU A 106 -4.91 18.65 -9.10
CA LEU A 106 -6.02 18.04 -8.38
C LEU A 106 -7.37 18.51 -8.96
N ALA A 107 -7.51 19.80 -9.26
CA ALA A 107 -8.67 20.37 -9.93
C ALA A 107 -8.94 19.70 -11.29
N ALA A 108 -7.89 19.57 -12.13
CA ALA A 108 -7.99 18.89 -13.42
C ALA A 108 -8.39 17.42 -13.27
N GLN A 109 -7.80 16.69 -12.31
CA GLN A 109 -8.13 15.28 -12.07
C GLN A 109 -9.58 15.09 -11.64
N ALA A 110 -10.07 15.91 -10.71
CA ALA A 110 -11.45 15.87 -10.24
C ALA A 110 -12.42 16.15 -11.40
N TRP A 111 -12.14 17.18 -12.20
CA TRP A 111 -12.96 17.55 -13.35
C TRP A 111 -12.98 16.47 -14.44
N MET A 112 -11.81 15.97 -14.87
CA MET A 112 -11.72 14.94 -15.91
C MET A 112 -12.42 13.64 -15.48
N SER A 113 -12.28 13.23 -14.22
CA SER A 113 -12.97 12.04 -13.70
C SER A 113 -14.49 12.18 -13.72
N TYR A 114 -15.01 13.39 -13.50
CA TYR A 114 -16.44 13.66 -13.58
C TYR A 114 -16.92 13.75 -15.02
N VAL A 115 -16.19 14.42 -15.91
CA VAL A 115 -16.55 14.52 -17.34
C VAL A 115 -16.66 13.14 -17.98
N ASP A 116 -15.78 12.20 -17.63
CA ASP A 116 -15.82 10.81 -18.11
C ASP A 116 -17.11 10.05 -17.71
N SER A 117 -17.77 10.44 -16.62
CA SER A 117 -19.01 9.82 -16.12
C SER A 117 -20.25 10.70 -16.31
N LYS A 118 -20.10 11.94 -16.77
CA LYS A 118 -21.16 12.96 -16.77
C LYS A 118 -22.42 12.53 -17.52
N GLU A 119 -22.30 11.89 -18.69
CA GLU A 119 -23.47 11.42 -19.46
C GLU A 119 -24.32 10.41 -18.66
N GLU A 120 -23.68 9.51 -17.92
CA GLU A 120 -24.37 8.50 -17.11
C GLU A 120 -25.00 9.13 -15.87
N ILE A 121 -24.31 10.08 -15.24
CA ILE A 121 -24.80 10.85 -14.10
C ILE A 121 -26.02 11.68 -14.50
N ASP A 122 -25.94 12.43 -15.61
CA ASP A 122 -27.05 13.24 -16.13
C ASP A 122 -28.28 12.36 -16.44
N ALA A 123 -28.07 11.13 -16.95
CA ALA A 123 -29.14 10.16 -17.17
C ALA A 123 -29.78 9.65 -15.86
N MET A 124 -29.01 9.50 -14.79
CA MET A 124 -29.55 9.16 -13.47
C MET A 124 -30.37 10.32 -12.88
N PHE A 125 -29.86 11.54 -12.95
CA PHE A 125 -30.60 12.74 -12.50
C PHE A 125 -31.92 12.86 -13.25
N LYS A 126 -31.93 12.72 -14.58
CA LYS A 126 -33.17 12.73 -15.36
C LYS A 126 -34.23 11.72 -14.89
N LYS A 127 -33.82 10.62 -14.26
CA LYS A 127 -34.72 9.56 -13.78
C LYS A 127 -35.13 9.75 -12.32
N PHE A 128 -34.22 10.17 -11.44
CA PHE A 128 -34.42 10.16 -9.99
C PHE A 128 -34.65 11.55 -9.38
N ASP A 129 -34.23 12.63 -10.03
CA ASP A 129 -34.59 14.01 -9.66
C ASP A 129 -36.04 14.28 -10.11
N LYS A 130 -36.99 13.89 -9.26
CA LYS A 130 -38.43 13.93 -9.53
C LYS A 130 -39.02 15.33 -9.45
N ASP A 131 -38.45 16.19 -8.62
CA ASP A 131 -38.89 17.57 -8.43
C ASP A 131 -38.16 18.56 -9.34
N HIS A 132 -37.21 18.07 -10.15
CA HIS A 132 -36.42 18.87 -11.10
C HIS A 132 -35.64 19.98 -10.40
N SER A 133 -35.18 19.68 -9.19
CA SER A 133 -34.41 20.62 -8.37
C SER A 133 -32.98 20.80 -8.90
N ALA A 134 -32.51 19.89 -9.76
CA ALA A 134 -31.12 19.68 -10.17
C ALA A 134 -30.22 19.11 -9.06
N TYR A 135 -30.82 18.62 -7.97
CA TYR A 135 -30.15 17.95 -6.86
C TYR A 135 -30.88 16.65 -6.53
N LEU A 136 -30.21 15.72 -5.83
CA LEU A 136 -30.89 14.59 -5.20
C LEU A 136 -30.96 14.81 -3.69
N ASP A 137 -32.17 14.86 -3.17
CA ASP A 137 -32.41 14.76 -1.73
C ASP A 137 -32.16 13.32 -1.22
N LYS A 138 -32.17 13.14 0.11
CA LYS A 138 -31.92 11.82 0.71
C LYS A 138 -32.90 10.74 0.20
N PRO A 139 -34.23 10.96 0.14
CA PRO A 139 -35.17 10.00 -0.45
C PRO A 139 -34.85 9.63 -1.91
N GLN A 140 -34.55 10.60 -2.76
CA GLN A 140 -34.23 10.38 -4.18
C GLN A 140 -32.89 9.63 -4.33
N LEU A 141 -31.90 9.96 -3.49
CA LEU A 141 -30.64 9.23 -3.41
C LEU A 141 -30.86 7.77 -2.98
N ALA A 142 -31.69 7.52 -1.97
CA ALA A 142 -32.02 6.16 -1.52
C ALA A 142 -32.67 5.33 -2.64
N GLU A 143 -33.58 5.92 -3.41
CA GLU A 143 -34.23 5.27 -4.55
C GLU A 143 -33.23 4.96 -5.67
N LEU A 144 -32.33 5.90 -5.97
CA LEU A 144 -31.25 5.69 -6.94
C LEU A 144 -30.33 4.54 -6.50
N LEU A 145 -29.85 4.55 -5.26
CA LEU A 145 -28.96 3.52 -4.73
C LEU A 145 -29.65 2.16 -4.70
N THR A 146 -30.93 2.10 -4.31
CA THR A 146 -31.76 0.90 -4.38
C THR A 146 -31.89 0.37 -5.80
N ALA A 147 -32.14 1.25 -6.78
CA ALA A 147 -32.19 0.84 -8.18
C ALA A 147 -30.86 0.34 -8.72
N LEU A 148 -29.74 0.92 -8.26
CA LEU A 148 -28.39 0.41 -8.54
C LEU A 148 -28.09 -0.90 -7.80
N ASN A 149 -28.85 -1.22 -6.76
CA ASN A 149 -28.78 -2.44 -5.96
C ASN A 149 -29.82 -3.49 -6.39
N GLU A 150 -30.12 -3.60 -7.69
CA GLU A 150 -31.11 -4.54 -8.24
C GLU A 150 -32.53 -4.42 -7.64
N GLY A 151 -32.85 -3.27 -7.05
CA GLY A 151 -34.14 -3.03 -6.38
C GLY A 151 -34.17 -3.42 -4.90
N GLU A 152 -33.09 -4.00 -4.37
CA GLU A 152 -32.96 -4.29 -2.94
C GLU A 152 -32.72 -3.00 -2.15
N PRO A 153 -33.56 -2.69 -1.15
CA PRO A 153 -33.46 -1.44 -0.39
C PRO A 153 -32.08 -1.26 0.26
N VAL A 154 -31.47 -0.11 0.01
CA VAL A 154 -30.23 0.29 0.70
C VAL A 154 -30.60 0.87 2.07
N PRO A 155 -29.98 0.41 3.19
CA PRO A 155 -30.32 0.91 4.52
C PRO A 155 -30.11 2.42 4.68
N ASP A 156 -30.99 3.09 5.43
CA ASP A 156 -30.91 4.55 5.65
C ASP A 156 -29.55 5.00 6.16
N ALA A 157 -28.91 4.23 7.05
CA ALA A 157 -27.58 4.54 7.58
C ALA A 157 -26.49 4.54 6.49
N GLU A 158 -26.64 3.70 5.46
CA GLU A 158 -25.73 3.66 4.32
C GLU A 158 -25.99 4.84 3.39
N VAL A 159 -27.26 5.18 3.14
CA VAL A 159 -27.64 6.38 2.38
C VAL A 159 -27.10 7.64 3.08
N ASP A 160 -27.22 7.73 4.41
CA ASP A 160 -26.67 8.82 5.22
C ASP A 160 -25.15 8.92 5.10
N TRP A 161 -24.46 7.78 5.09
CA TRP A 161 -23.02 7.76 4.88
C TRP A 161 -22.63 8.23 3.47
N VAL A 162 -23.35 7.77 2.43
CA VAL A 162 -23.09 8.19 1.04
C VAL A 162 -23.29 9.68 0.91
N LEU A 163 -24.40 10.21 1.46
CA LEU A 163 -24.71 11.64 1.47
C LEU A 163 -23.62 12.44 2.18
N SER A 164 -23.32 12.10 3.44
CA SER A 164 -22.36 12.84 4.28
C SER A 164 -20.92 12.80 3.78
N THR A 165 -20.49 11.74 3.10
CA THR A 165 -19.11 11.63 2.60
C THR A 165 -18.94 12.32 1.23
N SER A 166 -20.04 12.60 0.54
CA SER A 166 -20.03 13.08 -0.84
C SER A 166 -20.53 14.50 -1.01
N ASP A 167 -21.40 14.99 -0.12
CA ASP A 167 -21.85 16.40 -0.02
C ASP A 167 -20.66 17.30 0.34
N THR A 168 -19.97 17.75 -0.70
CA THR A 168 -18.72 18.51 -0.62
C THR A 168 -19.01 20.00 -0.48
N LEU A 169 -20.22 20.43 -0.83
CA LEU A 169 -20.72 21.80 -0.68
C LEU A 169 -21.43 22.04 0.66
N GLY A 170 -21.75 20.97 1.41
CA GLY A 170 -22.37 21.04 2.73
C GLY A 170 -23.81 21.54 2.70
N ASN A 171 -24.52 21.35 1.59
CA ASN A 171 -25.87 21.86 1.38
C ASN A 171 -26.96 20.81 1.69
N GLY A 172 -26.58 19.61 2.12
CA GLY A 172 -27.48 18.52 2.51
C GLY A 172 -28.12 17.79 1.34
N VAL A 173 -27.69 18.04 0.10
CA VAL A 173 -28.19 17.40 -1.12
C VAL A 173 -27.02 16.96 -2.01
N ILE A 174 -27.28 16.09 -2.99
CA ILE A 174 -26.26 15.63 -3.94
C ILE A 174 -26.40 16.34 -5.28
N THR A 175 -25.35 17.04 -5.70
CA THR A 175 -25.19 17.56 -7.07
C THR A 175 -24.70 16.48 -8.04
N PRO A 176 -24.80 16.68 -9.38
CA PRO A 176 -24.23 15.77 -10.37
C PRO A 176 -22.76 15.37 -10.13
N PRO A 177 -21.80 16.29 -9.91
CA PRO A 177 -20.43 15.90 -9.63
C PRO A 177 -20.26 15.18 -8.28
N GLU A 178 -21.08 15.52 -7.27
CA GLU A 178 -21.08 14.81 -5.99
C GLU A 178 -21.64 13.39 -6.13
N LEU A 179 -22.59 13.14 -7.04
CA LEU A 179 -23.05 11.78 -7.32
C LEU A 179 -21.93 10.92 -7.94
N SER A 180 -21.10 11.50 -8.80
CA SER A 180 -19.94 10.78 -9.36
C SER A 180 -18.96 10.35 -8.27
N LYS A 181 -18.66 11.24 -7.32
CA LYS A 181 -17.86 10.94 -6.12
C LYS A 181 -18.57 9.93 -5.22
N ALA A 182 -19.87 10.10 -4.98
CA ALA A 182 -20.70 9.24 -4.16
C ALA A 182 -20.71 7.80 -4.67
N LEU A 183 -20.96 7.60 -5.96
CA LEU A 183 -20.91 6.29 -6.56
C LEU A 183 -19.51 5.71 -6.50
N SER A 184 -18.46 6.51 -6.74
CA SER A 184 -17.07 6.04 -6.63
C SER A 184 -16.74 5.56 -5.21
N LEU A 185 -17.17 6.29 -4.18
CA LEU A 185 -16.95 5.97 -2.77
C LEU A 185 -17.80 4.80 -2.31
N TRP A 186 -19.10 4.80 -2.62
CA TRP A 186 -20.02 3.71 -2.32
C TRP A 186 -19.56 2.41 -2.98
N TYR A 187 -18.98 2.52 -4.17
CA TYR A 187 -18.38 1.42 -4.89
C TYR A 187 -16.97 1.03 -4.46
N ALA A 188 -16.27 1.90 -3.74
CA ALA A 188 -14.99 1.59 -3.11
C ALA A 188 -15.16 1.09 -1.66
N ARG A 189 -16.29 1.38 -1.01
CA ARG A 189 -16.59 1.00 0.37
C ARG A 189 -16.79 -0.51 0.48
N GLU A 190 -16.32 -1.05 1.59
CA GLU A 190 -16.51 -2.43 2.00
C GLU A 190 -17.89 -2.55 2.67
N PRO A 191 -18.78 -3.45 2.20
CA PRO A 191 -20.09 -3.59 2.83
C PRO A 191 -19.96 -4.17 4.25
N ASP A 192 -20.73 -3.62 5.19
CA ASP A 192 -20.87 -4.16 6.54
C ASP A 192 -21.61 -5.52 6.50
N GLU A 193 -21.38 -6.39 7.48
CA GLU A 193 -22.06 -7.69 7.58
C GLU A 193 -23.58 -7.52 7.65
N GLY A 194 -24.25 -7.76 6.52
CA GLY A 194 -25.71 -7.64 6.40
C GLY A 194 -26.18 -7.24 5.01
N THR A 195 -25.32 -6.57 4.23
CA THR A 195 -25.66 -6.12 2.86
C THR A 195 -25.43 -7.25 1.86
N LYS A 196 -26.49 -7.95 1.44
CA LYS A 196 -26.40 -8.96 0.36
C LYS A 196 -26.15 -8.24 -0.97
N LEU A 197 -25.14 -8.69 -1.72
CA LEU A 197 -24.78 -8.09 -3.01
C LEU A 197 -25.48 -8.77 -4.21
N PRO A 198 -25.77 -8.00 -5.26
CA PRO A 198 -26.42 -8.44 -6.50
C PRO A 198 -25.61 -9.43 -7.35
N THR A 199 -26.31 -10.31 -8.08
CA THR A 199 -25.73 -11.32 -8.98
C THR A 199 -26.24 -11.14 -10.41
N ILE A 200 -25.40 -10.64 -11.31
CA ILE A 200 -25.74 -10.50 -12.73
C ILE A 200 -25.64 -11.88 -13.43
N GLU A 201 -26.79 -12.48 -13.75
CA GLU A 201 -26.86 -13.60 -14.71
C GLU A 201 -26.78 -13.10 -16.17
N LYS A 202 -26.22 -13.95 -17.04
CA LYS A 202 -26.05 -13.68 -18.48
C LYS A 202 -27.43 -13.47 -19.14
N PRO A 203 -27.55 -12.60 -20.17
CA PRO A 203 -28.85 -12.33 -20.79
C PRO A 203 -29.38 -13.60 -21.46
N ASN A 204 -30.53 -14.08 -21.00
CA ASN A 204 -31.26 -15.16 -21.65
C ASN A 204 -32.16 -14.57 -22.74
N GLU A 205 -32.01 -15.06 -23.97
CA GLU A 205 -32.81 -14.65 -25.13
C GLU A 205 -34.29 -14.99 -24.89
N LYS A 206 -35.12 -13.96 -24.79
CA LYS A 206 -36.49 -13.80 -25.36
C LYS A 206 -37.37 -12.97 -24.43
N MET A 207 -37.49 -11.67 -24.72
CA MET A 207 -38.79 -10.98 -24.76
C MET A 207 -38.62 -9.57 -25.34
N THR A 208 -39.61 -9.19 -26.13
CA THR A 208 -39.56 -8.16 -27.17
C THR A 208 -40.00 -6.78 -26.66
N THR A 209 -39.49 -5.75 -27.36
CA THR A 209 -40.00 -4.36 -27.47
C THR A 209 -39.94 -3.46 -26.24
N THR A 210 -38.81 -2.78 -26.05
CA THR A 210 -38.69 -1.30 -25.98
C THR A 210 -37.20 -0.96 -26.05
N SER A 211 -36.82 -0.09 -27.00
CA SER A 211 -35.43 0.20 -27.37
C SER A 211 -34.66 0.91 -26.26
N VAL A 212 -33.85 0.16 -25.50
CA VAL A 212 -32.94 0.63 -24.46
C VAL A 212 -31.51 0.69 -25.02
N ILE A 213 -30.90 1.86 -24.82
CA ILE A 213 -29.48 2.20 -24.74
C ILE A 213 -28.54 1.00 -24.84
N LYS A 214 -27.77 0.91 -25.93
CA LYS A 214 -26.63 0.00 -26.04
C LYS A 214 -25.50 0.50 -25.13
N VAL A 215 -25.50 0.04 -23.89
CA VAL A 215 -24.41 0.22 -22.92
C VAL A 215 -23.19 -0.57 -23.39
N VAL A 216 -22.04 0.10 -23.53
CA VAL A 216 -20.76 -0.52 -23.89
C VAL A 216 -20.27 -1.39 -22.71
N PRO A 217 -20.09 -2.72 -22.85
CA PRO A 217 -19.93 -3.62 -21.69
C PRO A 217 -18.52 -3.76 -21.10
N SER A 218 -17.49 -3.07 -21.60
CA SER A 218 -16.10 -3.56 -21.38
C SER A 218 -15.39 -3.11 -20.10
N LYS A 219 -15.84 -2.05 -19.40
CA LYS A 219 -15.16 -1.55 -18.19
C LYS A 219 -15.84 -1.93 -16.86
N ARG A 220 -17.18 -2.07 -16.82
CA ARG A 220 -17.93 -2.29 -15.57
C ARG A 220 -18.01 -3.77 -15.12
N ALA A 221 -18.00 -4.73 -16.04
CA ALA A 221 -17.96 -6.17 -15.71
C ALA A 221 -16.68 -6.57 -14.94
N ASN A 222 -15.58 -5.85 -15.20
CA ASN A 222 -14.30 -6.05 -14.51
C ASN A 222 -14.33 -5.53 -13.06
N GLN A 223 -15.17 -4.54 -12.77
CA GLN A 223 -15.27 -3.91 -11.44
C GLN A 223 -16.13 -4.73 -10.46
N SER A 224 -17.21 -5.37 -10.94
CA SER A 224 -18.01 -6.34 -10.14
C SER A 224 -17.18 -7.58 -9.78
N SER A 225 -16.41 -8.10 -10.74
CA SER A 225 -15.52 -9.24 -10.51
C SER A 225 -14.44 -8.93 -9.47
N ARG A 226 -13.81 -7.76 -9.56
CA ARG A 226 -12.85 -7.27 -8.55
C ARG A 226 -13.47 -7.12 -7.16
N ARG A 227 -14.71 -6.65 -7.07
CA ARG A 227 -15.41 -6.57 -5.78
C ARG A 227 -15.71 -7.92 -5.16
N LYS A 228 -16.19 -8.89 -5.95
CA LYS A 228 -16.40 -10.26 -5.48
C LYS A 228 -15.08 -10.85 -4.95
N GLU A 229 -13.98 -10.61 -5.65
CA GLU A 229 -12.66 -11.04 -5.22
C GLU A 229 -12.23 -10.37 -3.89
N ILE A 230 -12.45 -9.06 -3.74
CA ILE A 230 -12.15 -8.33 -2.49
C ILE A 230 -13.01 -8.84 -1.33
N VAL A 231 -14.32 -9.00 -1.53
CA VAL A 231 -15.25 -9.52 -0.51
C VAL A 231 -14.86 -10.94 -0.10
N GLU A 232 -14.54 -11.80 -1.06
CA GLU A 232 -14.14 -13.18 -0.76
C GLU A 232 -12.79 -13.23 -0.04
N LYS A 233 -11.83 -12.36 -0.41
CA LYS A 233 -10.57 -12.18 0.32
C LYS A 233 -10.81 -11.74 1.76
N LYS A 234 -11.71 -10.79 2.00
CA LYS A 234 -12.07 -10.34 3.36
C LYS A 234 -12.79 -11.38 4.17
N LYS A 235 -13.71 -12.13 3.57
CA LYS A 235 -14.39 -13.24 4.24
C LYS A 235 -13.38 -14.28 4.69
N LYS A 236 -12.44 -14.65 3.82
CA LYS A 236 -11.34 -15.56 4.16
C LYS A 236 -10.44 -14.98 5.25
N HIS A 237 -10.10 -13.69 5.17
CA HIS A 237 -9.29 -13.01 6.17
C HIS A 237 -9.97 -12.95 7.55
N LYS A 238 -11.25 -12.55 7.60
CA LYS A 238 -12.06 -12.53 8.82
C LYS A 238 -12.23 -13.93 9.41
N GLN A 239 -12.47 -14.93 8.56
CA GLN A 239 -12.54 -16.32 8.99
C GLN A 239 -11.20 -16.78 9.57
N PHE A 240 -10.08 -16.44 8.92
CA PHE A 240 -8.74 -16.74 9.42
C PHE A 240 -8.46 -16.10 10.79
N ILE A 241 -8.79 -14.82 10.97
CA ILE A 241 -8.65 -14.10 12.25
C ILE A 241 -9.46 -14.82 13.33
N LYS A 242 -10.74 -15.09 13.03
CA LYS A 242 -11.64 -15.76 13.96
C LYS A 242 -11.12 -17.15 14.34
N ASP A 243 -10.75 -17.97 13.37
CA ASP A 243 -10.23 -19.33 13.61
C ASP A 243 -8.93 -19.30 14.42
N THR A 244 -8.10 -18.27 14.20
CA THR A 244 -6.84 -18.08 14.94
C THR A 244 -7.13 -17.70 16.39
N LEU A 245 -8.00 -16.72 16.66
CA LEU A 245 -8.37 -16.32 18.02
C LEU A 245 -9.09 -17.46 18.76
N ASP A 246 -10.08 -18.10 18.13
CA ASP A 246 -10.83 -19.22 18.72
C ASP A 246 -9.90 -20.36 19.17
N LYS A 247 -8.83 -20.63 18.38
CA LYS A 247 -7.86 -21.68 18.70
C LYS A 247 -6.79 -21.22 19.69
N TRP A 248 -6.27 -19.99 19.59
CA TRP A 248 -5.03 -19.59 20.26
C TRP A 248 -5.15 -18.46 21.28
N ASP A 249 -6.16 -17.60 21.21
CA ASP A 249 -6.42 -16.56 22.22
C ASP A 249 -7.14 -17.19 23.44
N LYS A 250 -6.36 -17.88 24.28
CA LYS A 250 -6.84 -18.47 25.55
C LYS A 250 -7.07 -17.42 26.62
N SER A 251 -6.35 -16.31 26.53
CA SER A 251 -6.48 -15.15 27.41
C SER A 251 -7.80 -14.39 27.18
N GLY A 252 -8.39 -14.52 25.99
CA GLY A 252 -9.65 -13.86 25.62
C GLY A 252 -9.49 -12.35 25.43
N THR A 253 -8.29 -11.90 25.08
CA THR A 253 -7.97 -10.47 24.96
C THR A 253 -8.34 -9.90 23.59
N GLY A 254 -8.66 -10.75 22.62
CA GLY A 254 -8.81 -10.39 21.21
C GLY A 254 -7.46 -10.23 20.49
N ALA A 255 -6.35 -10.58 21.13
CA ALA A 255 -4.99 -10.53 20.61
C ALA A 255 -4.19 -11.73 21.12
N LEU A 256 -3.10 -12.08 20.44
CA LEU A 256 -2.22 -13.15 20.91
C LEU A 256 -1.12 -12.56 21.80
N SER A 257 -1.07 -13.01 23.05
CA SER A 257 0.09 -12.82 23.93
C SER A 257 1.34 -13.53 23.38
N PHE A 258 2.51 -13.26 23.95
CA PHE A 258 3.77 -13.90 23.55
C PHE A 258 3.67 -15.43 23.49
N GLU A 259 3.13 -16.07 24.54
CA GLU A 259 3.02 -17.53 24.61
C GLU A 259 2.02 -18.07 23.56
N GLU A 260 0.91 -17.37 23.35
CA GLU A 260 -0.11 -17.74 22.37
C GLU A 260 0.39 -17.60 20.94
N LEU A 261 1.15 -16.53 20.67
CA LEU A 261 1.82 -16.30 19.40
C LEU A 261 2.90 -17.35 19.15
N GLN A 262 3.73 -17.70 20.15
CA GLN A 262 4.74 -18.76 20.04
C GLN A 262 4.09 -20.11 19.70
N ASN A 263 3.02 -20.46 20.40
CA ASN A 263 2.30 -21.71 20.15
C ASN A 263 1.68 -21.76 18.75
N TRP A 264 1.11 -20.63 18.30
CA TRP A 264 0.58 -20.52 16.96
C TRP A 264 1.65 -20.61 15.88
N LEU A 265 2.77 -19.89 16.02
CA LEU A 265 3.92 -19.97 15.11
C LEU A 265 4.46 -21.40 15.02
N SER A 266 4.43 -22.13 16.13
CA SER A 266 4.83 -23.53 16.19
C SER A 266 3.86 -24.44 15.42
N ASP A 267 2.54 -24.23 15.55
CA ASP A 267 1.52 -25.00 14.80
C ASP A 267 1.64 -24.81 13.28
N ILE A 268 1.87 -23.58 12.82
CA ILE A 268 2.02 -23.28 11.39
C ILE A 268 3.39 -23.71 10.82
N SER A 269 4.35 -24.05 11.68
CA SER A 269 5.67 -24.58 11.30
C SER A 269 5.82 -26.07 11.62
N ALA A 270 4.74 -26.84 11.38
CA ALA A 270 4.68 -28.29 11.54
C ALA A 270 5.04 -28.79 12.96
N GLY A 271 4.79 -27.98 13.98
CA GLY A 271 5.01 -28.29 15.39
C GLY A 271 6.42 -27.98 15.89
N GLU A 272 7.29 -27.38 15.08
CA GLU A 272 8.59 -26.91 15.55
C GLU A 272 8.42 -25.72 16.49
N LYS A 273 8.97 -25.81 17.71
CA LYS A 273 8.84 -24.72 18.68
C LYS A 273 9.59 -23.48 18.19
N ALA A 274 8.86 -22.37 18.00
CA ALA A 274 9.45 -21.09 17.66
C ALA A 274 10.33 -20.56 18.81
N THR A 275 11.52 -20.06 18.50
CA THR A 275 12.44 -19.47 19.51
C THR A 275 11.94 -18.11 19.99
N GLU A 276 12.53 -17.58 21.05
CA GLU A 276 12.17 -16.26 21.59
C GLU A 276 12.47 -15.14 20.58
N ASP A 277 13.66 -15.16 19.95
CA ASP A 277 14.02 -14.19 18.90
C ASP A 277 13.10 -14.27 17.68
N GLU A 278 12.69 -15.49 17.30
CA GLU A 278 11.73 -15.72 16.23
C GLU A 278 10.37 -15.06 16.53
N VAL A 279 9.88 -15.18 17.77
CA VAL A 279 8.62 -14.56 18.21
C VAL A 279 8.76 -13.03 18.27
N HIS A 280 9.83 -12.52 18.89
CA HIS A 280 10.11 -11.10 18.98
C HIS A 280 10.24 -10.45 17.60
N TRP A 281 10.89 -11.13 16.66
CA TRP A 281 11.03 -10.64 15.30
C TRP A 281 9.67 -10.55 14.59
N VAL A 282 8.79 -11.55 14.77
CA VAL A 282 7.41 -11.49 14.26
C VAL A 282 6.64 -10.33 14.89
N GLN A 283 6.77 -10.08 16.20
CA GLN A 283 6.14 -8.93 16.87
C GLN A 283 6.62 -7.59 16.29
N VAL A 284 7.93 -7.44 16.04
CA VAL A 284 8.50 -6.24 15.42
C VAL A 284 7.96 -6.04 14.01
N MET A 285 7.86 -7.10 13.22
CA MET A 285 7.35 -7.04 11.86
C MET A 285 5.85 -6.72 11.81
N ALA A 286 5.07 -7.33 12.69
CA ALA A 286 3.63 -7.10 12.81
C ALA A 286 3.30 -5.67 13.27
N GLN A 287 4.14 -5.08 14.13
CA GLN A 287 3.87 -3.77 14.74
C GLN A 287 4.80 -2.66 14.22
N LYS A 288 5.43 -2.86 13.06
CA LYS A 288 6.43 -1.95 12.50
C LYS A 288 5.92 -0.52 12.30
N GLU A 289 4.65 -0.35 11.93
CA GLU A 289 4.04 0.98 11.78
C GLU A 289 3.89 1.69 13.13
N LYS A 290 3.46 0.97 14.18
CA LYS A 290 3.37 1.48 15.56
C LYS A 290 4.74 1.91 16.09
N VAL A 291 5.81 1.21 15.69
CA VAL A 291 7.20 1.62 15.97
C VAL A 291 7.57 2.91 15.23
N LEU A 292 7.25 3.00 13.93
CA LEU A 292 7.58 4.18 13.09
C LEU A 292 6.88 5.46 13.57
N VAL A 293 5.66 5.38 14.08
CA VAL A 293 4.90 6.53 14.59
C VAL A 293 5.14 6.83 16.07
N GLY A 294 6.05 6.10 16.72
CA GLY A 294 6.46 6.36 18.12
C GLY A 294 5.42 5.97 19.16
N THR A 295 4.57 4.97 18.88
CA THR A 295 3.58 4.46 19.85
C THR A 295 4.25 3.86 21.10
N PHE A 296 5.39 3.21 20.92
CA PHE A 296 6.17 2.63 22.01
C PHE A 296 7.26 3.60 22.48
N LYS A 297 7.37 3.80 23.80
CA LYS A 297 8.40 4.67 24.40
C LYS A 297 9.75 3.97 24.43
N LYS A 298 9.75 2.64 24.56
CA LYS A 298 10.91 1.78 24.53
C LYS A 298 10.64 0.56 23.66
N LYS A 299 11.68 -0.07 23.13
CA LYS A 299 11.56 -1.22 22.23
C LYS A 299 11.12 -2.47 22.99
N GLU A 300 11.49 -2.58 24.26
CA GLU A 300 11.10 -3.66 25.15
C GLU A 300 9.58 -3.68 25.39
N ASP A 301 8.94 -2.50 25.40
CA ASP A 301 7.48 -2.37 25.52
C ASP A 301 6.73 -3.05 24.36
N LEU A 302 7.39 -3.25 23.21
CA LEU A 302 6.84 -3.96 22.06
C LEU A 302 6.87 -5.47 22.23
N PHE A 303 7.86 -6.01 22.95
CA PHE A 303 7.98 -7.45 23.19
C PHE A 303 6.92 -7.94 24.20
N ASP A 304 6.51 -7.07 25.12
CA ASP A 304 5.40 -7.32 26.05
C ASP A 304 4.01 -7.12 25.41
N ALA A 305 3.94 -6.58 24.19
CA ALA A 305 2.68 -6.24 23.54
C ALA A 305 2.05 -7.47 22.84
N SER A 306 0.79 -7.74 23.18
CA SER A 306 -0.04 -8.69 22.41
C SER A 306 -0.23 -8.21 20.98
N VAL A 307 -0.25 -9.15 20.04
CA VAL A 307 -0.38 -8.85 18.61
C VAL A 307 -1.77 -9.22 18.12
N LEU A 308 -2.41 -8.28 17.42
CA LEU A 308 -3.68 -8.54 16.75
C LEU A 308 -3.46 -9.48 15.55
N PRO A 309 -4.36 -10.44 15.29
CA PRO A 309 -4.22 -11.33 14.14
C PRO A 309 -4.13 -10.66 12.78
N GLU A 310 -4.75 -9.49 12.65
CA GLU A 310 -4.64 -8.61 11.49
C GLU A 310 -3.19 -8.14 11.27
N ASP A 311 -2.49 -7.79 12.35
CA ASP A 311 -1.15 -7.20 12.33
C ASP A 311 -0.07 -8.22 11.93
N PHE A 312 -0.23 -9.50 12.30
CA PHE A 312 0.78 -10.52 11.98
C PHE A 312 0.58 -11.23 10.64
N VAL A 313 -0.51 -11.03 9.88
CA VAL A 313 -0.67 -11.67 8.55
C VAL A 313 0.50 -11.33 7.62
N ALA A 314 0.90 -10.06 7.57
CA ALA A 314 2.07 -9.65 6.79
C ALA A 314 3.36 -10.23 7.38
N ALA A 315 3.47 -10.34 8.70
CA ALA A 315 4.62 -10.95 9.36
C ALA A 315 4.73 -12.45 9.06
N VAL A 316 3.61 -13.16 8.86
CA VAL A 316 3.57 -14.58 8.49
C VAL A 316 4.15 -14.83 7.12
N GLU A 317 3.86 -13.97 6.14
CA GLU A 317 4.46 -14.13 4.82
C GLU A 317 5.99 -14.06 4.89
N VAL A 318 6.52 -13.13 5.70
CA VAL A 318 7.97 -13.02 5.89
C VAL A 318 8.52 -14.17 6.76
N TRP A 319 7.77 -14.63 7.76
CA TRP A 319 8.08 -15.81 8.59
C TRP A 319 8.16 -17.09 7.76
N MET A 320 7.18 -17.35 6.89
CA MET A 320 7.17 -18.50 6.00
C MET A 320 8.34 -18.42 5.01
N ALA A 321 8.59 -17.23 4.46
CA ALA A 321 9.77 -17.01 3.62
C ALA A 321 11.09 -17.23 4.38
N TYR A 322 11.17 -16.93 5.68
CA TYR A 322 12.31 -17.25 6.52
C TYR A 322 12.42 -18.78 6.73
N LYS A 323 11.31 -19.45 7.07
CA LYS A 323 11.27 -20.91 7.26
C LYS A 323 11.65 -21.68 6.01
N ASP A 324 11.23 -21.23 4.83
CA ASP A 324 11.60 -21.81 3.54
C ASP A 324 13.12 -21.76 3.28
N SER A 325 13.84 -20.88 3.97
CA SER A 325 15.30 -20.71 3.83
C SER A 325 16.06 -21.07 5.11
N LYS A 326 15.40 -21.77 6.05
CA LYS A 326 15.95 -22.02 7.38
C LYS A 326 17.19 -22.90 7.34
N GLU A 327 17.19 -23.92 6.49
CA GLU A 327 18.31 -24.86 6.37
C GLU A 327 19.60 -24.17 5.88
N GLU A 328 19.50 -23.26 4.90
CA GLU A 328 20.65 -22.48 4.43
C GLU A 328 21.12 -21.45 5.47
N ILE A 329 20.19 -20.83 6.20
CA ILE A 329 20.53 -19.91 7.30
C ILE A 329 21.28 -20.69 8.40
N GLU A 330 20.79 -21.85 8.81
CA GLU A 330 21.45 -22.70 9.81
C GLU A 330 22.84 -23.13 9.37
N ALA A 331 23.03 -23.45 8.09
CA ALA A 331 24.35 -23.78 7.55
C ALA A 331 25.34 -22.60 7.61
N MET A 332 24.87 -21.36 7.40
CA MET A 332 25.71 -20.16 7.57
C MET A 332 26.06 -19.94 9.03
N PHE A 333 25.09 -20.05 9.95
CA PHE A 333 25.35 -19.92 11.38
C PHE A 333 26.36 -20.98 11.86
N ALA A 334 26.19 -22.24 11.46
CA ALA A 334 27.14 -23.30 11.81
C ALA A 334 28.59 -23.02 11.35
N LYS A 335 28.78 -22.15 10.35
CA LYS A 335 30.10 -21.76 9.83
C LYS A 335 30.65 -20.49 10.49
N TYR A 336 29.82 -19.47 10.69
CA TYR A 336 30.28 -18.13 11.08
C TYR A 336 29.98 -17.76 12.55
N ASP A 337 29.00 -18.39 13.20
CA ASP A 337 28.76 -18.24 14.64
C ASP A 337 29.77 -19.11 15.41
N THR A 338 31.01 -18.60 15.50
CA THR A 338 32.15 -19.34 16.07
C THR A 338 32.12 -19.46 17.58
N ASP A 339 31.38 -18.59 18.27
CA ASP A 339 31.24 -18.59 19.72
C ASP A 339 29.96 -19.29 20.19
N GLY A 340 29.08 -19.70 19.26
CA GLY A 340 27.86 -20.44 19.55
C GLY A 340 26.83 -19.57 20.27
N SER A 341 26.81 -18.27 19.95
CA SER A 341 25.91 -17.30 20.56
C SER A 341 24.48 -17.38 20.02
N ASP A 342 24.27 -18.16 18.95
CA ASP A 342 23.05 -18.20 18.14
C ASP A 342 22.73 -16.85 17.44
N SER A 343 23.74 -15.99 17.34
CA SER A 343 23.71 -14.67 16.70
C SER A 343 25.03 -14.44 15.95
N LEU A 344 25.05 -13.50 15.00
CA LEU A 344 26.30 -13.07 14.38
C LEU A 344 26.66 -11.68 14.88
N ASP A 345 27.80 -11.56 15.54
CA ASP A 345 28.41 -10.27 15.82
C ASP A 345 28.92 -9.59 14.54
N ARG A 346 29.44 -8.37 14.67
CA ARG A 346 29.92 -7.58 13.54
C ARG A 346 31.05 -8.27 12.77
N GLU A 347 31.98 -8.91 13.46
CA GLU A 347 33.16 -9.54 12.85
C GLU A 347 32.81 -10.89 12.21
N GLN A 348 31.87 -11.63 12.80
CA GLN A 348 31.27 -12.83 12.24
C GLN A 348 30.46 -12.50 10.98
N LEU A 349 29.65 -11.42 11.00
CA LEU A 349 28.96 -10.93 9.80
C LEU A 349 29.96 -10.49 8.73
N LYS A 350 31.02 -9.75 9.08
CA LYS A 350 32.07 -9.34 8.14
C LYS A 350 32.73 -10.54 7.45
N SER A 351 32.98 -11.61 8.21
CA SER A 351 33.55 -12.86 7.70
C SER A 351 32.61 -13.54 6.70
N LEU A 352 31.30 -13.57 6.99
CA LEU A 352 30.29 -14.04 6.05
C LEU A 352 30.28 -13.19 4.76
N LEU A 353 30.21 -11.87 4.88
CA LEU A 353 30.15 -10.96 3.72
C LEU A 353 31.41 -11.03 2.85
N LYS A 354 32.58 -11.24 3.45
CA LYS A 354 33.85 -11.48 2.75
C LYS A 354 33.78 -12.73 1.87
N ASP A 355 33.29 -13.84 2.42
CA ASP A 355 33.15 -15.08 1.65
C ASP A 355 32.12 -14.92 0.51
N LEU A 356 31.07 -14.14 0.71
CA LEU A 356 30.13 -13.76 -0.35
C LEU A 356 30.70 -12.77 -1.38
N ASN A 357 31.88 -12.21 -1.11
CA ASN A 357 32.58 -11.25 -1.95
C ASN A 357 33.87 -11.87 -2.55
N ASP A 358 33.85 -13.17 -2.83
CA ASP A 358 34.99 -13.94 -3.38
C ASP A 358 36.28 -13.80 -2.55
N GLY A 359 36.14 -13.67 -1.23
CA GLY A 359 37.26 -13.49 -0.31
C GLY A 359 37.83 -12.08 -0.25
N VAL A 360 37.24 -11.11 -0.96
CA VAL A 360 37.63 -9.69 -0.89
C VAL A 360 37.00 -9.07 0.34
N ASP A 361 37.85 -8.49 1.21
CA ASP A 361 37.39 -7.84 2.44
C ASP A 361 36.40 -6.71 2.14
N PRO A 362 35.17 -6.74 2.69
CA PRO A 362 34.23 -5.64 2.57
C PRO A 362 34.72 -4.42 3.36
N GLU A 363 34.40 -3.22 2.88
CA GLU A 363 34.76 -2.01 3.62
C GLU A 363 33.99 -1.95 4.95
N ASP A 364 34.59 -1.40 6.00
CA ASP A 364 33.94 -1.34 7.31
C ASP A 364 32.60 -0.60 7.29
N GLY A 365 32.49 0.46 6.49
CA GLY A 365 31.23 1.17 6.29
C GLY A 365 30.16 0.36 5.53
N GLU A 366 30.55 -0.70 4.82
CA GLU A 366 29.61 -1.63 4.18
C GLU A 366 29.02 -2.59 5.20
N VAL A 367 29.89 -3.17 6.02
CA VAL A 367 29.52 -4.05 7.13
C VAL A 367 28.61 -3.29 8.10
N ASP A 368 29.01 -2.09 8.52
CA ASP A 368 28.25 -1.26 9.46
C ASP A 368 26.85 -0.93 8.93
N TRP A 369 26.75 -0.64 7.63
CA TRP A 369 25.46 -0.34 7.02
C TRP A 369 24.56 -1.57 6.95
N VAL A 370 25.08 -2.73 6.54
CA VAL A 370 24.29 -3.98 6.53
C VAL A 370 23.84 -4.31 7.95
N PHE A 371 24.77 -4.28 8.89
CA PHE A 371 24.52 -4.57 10.30
C PHE A 371 23.42 -3.67 10.89
N THR A 372 23.58 -2.34 10.77
CA THR A 372 22.64 -1.36 11.32
C THR A 372 21.24 -1.46 10.70
N ASN A 373 21.14 -1.80 9.42
CA ASN A 373 19.84 -1.89 8.75
C ASN A 373 19.19 -3.27 8.90
N ALA A 374 19.96 -4.30 9.26
CA ALA A 374 19.49 -5.66 9.47
C ALA A 374 19.10 -5.94 10.94
N ASP A 375 19.78 -5.35 11.92
CA ASP A 375 19.49 -5.50 13.37
C ASP A 375 18.16 -4.81 13.73
N GLN A 376 17.07 -5.54 13.54
CA GLN A 376 15.71 -5.10 13.80
C GLN A 376 15.29 -5.32 15.24
N LEU A 377 15.91 -6.26 15.95
CA LEU A 377 15.72 -6.50 17.39
C LEU A 377 16.51 -5.50 18.24
N GLY A 378 17.55 -4.89 17.69
CA GLY A 378 18.37 -3.87 18.35
C GLY A 378 19.20 -4.46 19.50
N ASN A 379 19.48 -5.76 19.43
CA ASN A 379 20.28 -6.46 20.43
C ASN A 379 21.79 -6.35 20.13
N GLY A 380 22.17 -5.67 19.04
CA GLY A 380 23.57 -5.49 18.67
C GLY A 380 24.21 -6.74 18.07
N ALA A 381 23.40 -7.65 17.53
CA ALA A 381 23.81 -8.85 16.80
C ALA A 381 22.80 -9.16 15.68
N ILE A 382 23.17 -10.02 14.73
CA ILE A 382 22.26 -10.49 13.68
C ILE A 382 21.74 -11.87 14.05
N THR A 383 20.45 -11.96 14.36
CA THR A 383 19.77 -13.23 14.61
C THR A 383 19.44 -13.98 13.32
N LYS A 384 19.07 -15.26 13.42
CA LYS A 384 18.68 -16.09 12.26
C LYS A 384 17.59 -15.46 11.38
N PRO A 385 16.48 -14.91 11.93
CA PRO A 385 15.47 -14.21 11.12
C PRO A 385 16.00 -12.95 10.43
N GLU A 386 16.96 -12.25 11.03
CA GLU A 386 17.54 -11.01 10.50
C GLU A 386 18.58 -11.26 9.39
N LEU A 387 19.20 -12.44 9.37
CA LEU A 387 20.22 -12.78 8.37
C LEU A 387 19.65 -12.70 6.93
N LYS A 388 18.42 -13.13 6.70
CA LYS A 388 17.76 -13.01 5.38
C LYS A 388 17.75 -11.57 4.89
N LYS A 389 17.44 -10.63 5.79
CA LYS A 389 17.44 -9.20 5.51
C LYS A 389 18.84 -8.66 5.31
N ALA A 390 19.82 -9.08 6.13
CA ALA A 390 21.22 -8.71 5.97
C ALA A 390 21.75 -9.10 4.58
N LEU A 391 21.47 -10.32 4.12
CA LEU A 391 21.84 -10.81 2.78
C LEU A 391 21.10 -10.04 1.68
N GLY A 392 19.81 -9.78 1.87
CA GLY A 392 19.03 -8.94 0.96
C GLY A 392 19.62 -7.54 0.82
N LEU A 393 20.04 -6.92 1.93
CA LEU A 393 20.69 -5.61 1.95
C LEU A 393 22.07 -5.65 1.28
N TRP A 394 22.85 -6.71 1.52
CA TRP A 394 24.15 -6.93 0.89
C TRP A 394 24.05 -7.00 -0.64
N TYR A 395 23.09 -7.76 -1.18
CA TYR A 395 22.90 -7.89 -2.64
C TYR A 395 22.07 -6.76 -3.27
N ALA A 396 21.22 -6.09 -2.50
CA ALA A 396 20.48 -4.91 -2.98
C ALA A 396 21.33 -3.64 -2.97
N ARG A 397 22.50 -3.67 -2.31
CA ARG A 397 23.50 -2.62 -2.38
C ARG A 397 24.06 -2.56 -3.80
N ASP A 398 23.68 -1.52 -4.54
CA ASP A 398 24.21 -1.22 -5.86
C ASP A 398 25.43 -0.30 -5.69
N ASP A 399 26.53 -0.84 -5.19
CA ASP A 399 27.82 -0.17 -5.22
C ASP A 399 28.43 -0.27 -6.62
N GLY A 400 29.11 0.80 -7.02
CA GLY A 400 29.52 1.05 -8.40
C GLY A 400 30.44 -0.01 -9.02
N ASP A 401 30.84 -1.07 -8.33
CA ASP A 401 31.64 -2.18 -8.84
C ASP A 401 30.94 -3.53 -8.62
N SER A 402 30.42 -4.11 -9.70
CA SER A 402 29.79 -5.43 -9.69
C SER A 402 30.60 -6.42 -10.54
N SER A 403 31.93 -6.30 -10.54
CA SER A 403 32.77 -7.20 -11.32
C SER A 403 33.03 -8.58 -10.67
N GLY A 404 32.51 -8.82 -9.46
CA GLY A 404 32.57 -10.15 -8.79
C GLY A 404 31.23 -10.70 -8.29
N ARG A 405 30.33 -9.87 -7.75
CA ARG A 405 29.09 -10.36 -7.11
C ARG A 405 28.02 -10.76 -8.13
N THR A 406 27.98 -12.05 -8.51
CA THR A 406 26.93 -12.58 -9.39
C THR A 406 25.65 -12.88 -8.60
N ALA A 407 24.72 -11.94 -8.58
CA ALA A 407 23.31 -12.25 -8.32
C ALA A 407 22.45 -11.72 -9.47
N SER A 408 21.79 -12.63 -10.18
CA SER A 408 20.73 -12.31 -11.14
C SER A 408 19.68 -11.44 -10.45
N VAL A 409 19.42 -10.25 -11.00
CA VAL A 409 18.34 -9.35 -10.58
C VAL A 409 17.01 -10.11 -10.65
N GLY A 410 16.56 -10.64 -9.51
CA GLY A 410 15.33 -11.43 -9.36
C GLY A 410 15.43 -12.75 -8.58
N GLY A 411 16.63 -13.19 -8.13
CA GLY A 411 16.78 -14.42 -7.34
C GLY A 411 16.63 -14.22 -5.82
N ASP A 412 16.27 -15.29 -5.09
CA ASP A 412 16.28 -15.31 -3.62
C ASP A 412 17.72 -15.03 -3.10
N PRO A 413 17.94 -13.99 -2.27
CA PRO A 413 19.27 -13.63 -1.78
C PRO A 413 19.93 -14.73 -0.93
N ILE A 414 19.14 -15.61 -0.30
CA ILE A 414 19.69 -16.75 0.44
C ILE A 414 20.18 -17.82 -0.52
N ALA A 415 19.41 -18.13 -1.57
CA ALA A 415 19.84 -19.06 -2.60
C ALA A 415 21.12 -18.55 -3.31
N ALA A 416 21.22 -17.24 -3.54
CA ALA A 416 22.42 -16.62 -4.09
C ALA A 416 23.64 -16.74 -3.15
N ALA A 417 23.44 -16.48 -1.85
CA ALA A 417 24.48 -16.66 -0.84
C ALA A 417 24.91 -18.13 -0.67
N ALA A 418 23.97 -19.07 -0.68
CA ALA A 418 24.24 -20.50 -0.61
C ALA A 418 25.01 -21.00 -1.84
N ALA A 419 24.71 -20.47 -3.03
CA ALA A 419 25.43 -20.81 -4.26
C ALA A 419 26.86 -20.22 -4.32
N ALA A 420 27.10 -19.10 -3.65
CA ALA A 420 28.41 -18.45 -3.57
C ALA A 420 29.32 -19.06 -2.49
N ALA A 421 28.75 -19.69 -1.46
CA ALA A 421 29.50 -20.32 -0.40
C ALA A 421 30.19 -21.62 -0.88
N PRO A 422 31.46 -21.88 -0.52
CA PRO A 422 32.06 -23.19 -0.73
C PRO A 422 31.26 -24.27 0.02
N PRO A 423 31.20 -25.51 -0.50
CA PRO A 423 30.39 -26.57 0.10
C PRO A 423 30.77 -26.76 1.58
N PRO A 424 29.79 -27.08 2.45
CA PRO A 424 30.07 -27.28 3.87
C PRO A 424 31.16 -28.34 4.04
N PRO A 425 32.05 -28.20 5.04
CA PRO A 425 32.99 -29.27 5.35
C PRO A 425 32.20 -30.55 5.57
N GLY A 426 32.60 -31.62 4.88
CA GLY A 426 31.96 -32.92 5.02
C GLY A 426 31.91 -33.37 6.49
N PRO A 427 31.01 -34.31 6.83
CA PRO A 427 30.90 -34.81 8.20
C PRO A 427 32.29 -35.23 8.71
N PRO A 428 32.62 -34.95 9.98
CA PRO A 428 33.90 -35.32 10.54
C PRO A 428 34.14 -36.81 10.32
N PRO A 429 35.37 -37.23 9.96
CA PRO A 429 35.67 -38.63 9.74
C PRO A 429 35.26 -39.44 10.97
N PRO A 430 34.69 -40.64 10.81
CA PRO A 430 34.29 -41.47 11.93
C PRO A 430 35.47 -41.63 12.89
N PRO A 431 35.23 -41.61 14.21
CA PRO A 431 36.31 -41.77 15.18
C PRO A 431 37.08 -43.05 14.88
N LEU A 432 38.41 -42.91 14.77
CA LEU A 432 39.30 -44.06 14.57
C LEU A 432 38.95 -45.12 15.62
N PRO A 433 38.83 -46.41 15.23
CA PRO A 433 38.52 -47.46 16.17
C PRO A 433 39.55 -47.45 17.29
N LEU A 434 39.07 -47.37 18.53
CA LEU A 434 39.87 -47.51 19.74
C LEU A 434 40.71 -48.78 19.57
N HIS A 435 42.02 -48.59 19.39
CA HIS A 435 42.98 -49.67 19.50
C HIS A 435 42.77 -50.32 20.87
N GLN A 436 42.33 -51.57 20.87
CA GLN A 436 42.41 -52.40 22.06
C GLN A 436 43.87 -52.45 22.49
N ALA A 437 44.07 -52.12 23.76
CA ALA A 437 45.36 -52.06 24.42
C ALA A 437 46.14 -53.37 24.31
N ALA A 438 47.46 -53.23 24.21
CA ALA A 438 48.41 -54.09 24.89
C ALA A 438 49.49 -53.20 25.51
#